data_AF-A0A7Y4D8H1-F1
#
_entry.id   AF-A0A7Y4D8H1-F1
#
_cell.length_a   1.000
_cell.length_b   1.000
_cell.length_c   1.000
_cell.angle_alpha   90.00
_cell.angle_beta   90.00
_cell.angle_gamma   90.00
#
_symmetry.space_group_name_H-M   'P 1'
#
loop_
_entity.id
_entity.type
_entity.pdbx_description
1 polymer ?
#
loop_
_entity_poly.entity_id
_entity_poly.type
_entity_poly.pdbx_seq_one_letter_code
_entity_poly.pdbx_strand_id
1 'polypeptide(L)'
;MIVLTSNAYAITDASKIGANSGAMNYCYDNFSDPSQNSKYKILKLKTYEKYRDLLSDERARALLMKRAAEGGDYLGDPLDKSRCNSLRKVLYIKYN
;
A
#
# COMPACT_ATOMS: atom_id res chain seq x y z
N MET A 1 -27.37 12.91 18.07
CA MET A 1 -26.01 12.54 17.67
C MET A 1 -26.08 11.19 16.97
N ILE A 2 -25.95 11.16 15.64
CA ILE A 2 -25.76 9.90 14.92
C ILE A 2 -24.29 9.54 15.13
N VAL A 3 -24.04 8.56 16.00
CA VAL A 3 -22.73 7.92 16.10
C VAL A 3 -22.53 7.19 14.78
N LEU A 4 -21.73 7.78 13.89
CA LEU A 4 -21.15 7.06 12.77
C LEU A 4 -20.32 5.94 13.37
N THR A 5 -20.89 4.76 13.47
CA THR A 5 -20.16 3.53 13.74
C THR A 5 -19.17 3.39 12.61
N SER A 6 -17.92 3.76 12.86
CA SER A 6 -16.79 3.39 12.04
C SER A 6 -16.81 1.87 11.97
N ASN A 7 -17.34 1.33 10.87
CA ASN A 7 -17.02 -0.02 10.45
C ASN A 7 -15.51 -0.01 10.22
N ALA A 8 -14.74 -0.23 11.28
CA ALA A 8 -13.34 -0.57 11.20
C ALA A 8 -13.33 -1.90 10.45
N TYR A 9 -13.33 -1.82 9.12
CA TYR A 9 -13.11 -2.94 8.23
C TYR A 9 -11.86 -3.61 8.79
N ALA A 10 -12.02 -4.79 9.39
CA ALA A 10 -10.91 -5.43 10.09
C ALA A 10 -9.74 -5.50 9.11
N ILE A 11 -8.66 -4.77 9.38
CA ILE A 11 -7.53 -4.67 8.47
C ILE A 11 -6.86 -6.04 8.45
N THR A 12 -7.24 -6.86 7.48
CA THR A 12 -6.69 -8.19 7.27
C THR A 12 -5.29 -8.11 6.67
N ASP A 13 -4.56 -9.22 6.68
CA ASP A 13 -3.26 -9.27 6.02
C ASP A 13 -3.37 -9.10 4.51
N ALA A 14 -4.45 -9.61 3.89
CA ALA A 14 -4.78 -9.33 2.49
C ALA A 14 -4.99 -7.82 2.25
N SER A 15 -5.74 -7.13 3.13
CA SER A 15 -5.91 -5.67 3.08
C SER A 15 -4.58 -4.93 3.12
N LYS A 16 -3.65 -5.33 4.00
CA LYS A 16 -2.30 -4.74 4.06
C LYS A 16 -1.49 -5.01 2.80
N ILE A 17 -1.59 -6.21 2.23
CA ILE A 17 -0.90 -6.56 0.97
C ILE A 17 -1.40 -5.65 -0.17
N GLY A 18 -2.71 -5.47 -0.28
CA GLY A 18 -3.31 -4.54 -1.23
C GLY A 18 -2.83 -3.10 -1.03
N ALA A 19 -2.94 -2.59 0.21
CA ALA A 19 -2.50 -1.25 0.57
C ALA A 19 -1.02 -1.01 0.25
N ASN A 20 -0.13 -1.98 0.54
CA ASN A 20 1.28 -1.90 0.21
C ASN A 20 1.52 -1.80 -1.30
N SER A 21 0.81 -2.60 -2.10
CA SER A 21 0.92 -2.53 -3.57
C SER A 21 0.48 -1.17 -4.10
N GLY A 22 -0.64 -0.63 -3.61
CA GLY A 22 -1.12 0.68 -4.02
C GLY A 22 -0.22 1.82 -3.56
N ALA A 23 0.25 1.78 -2.31
CA ALA A 23 1.15 2.78 -1.77
C ALA A 23 2.48 2.84 -2.53
N MET A 24 3.04 1.70 -2.94
CA MET A 24 4.27 1.71 -3.72
C MET A 24 4.07 2.27 -5.13
N ASN A 25 2.88 2.15 -5.72
CA ASN A 25 2.54 2.89 -6.94
C ASN A 25 2.53 4.40 -6.68
N TYR A 26 1.71 4.84 -5.72
CA TYR A 26 1.54 6.26 -5.42
C TYR A 26 2.86 6.93 -5.02
N CYS A 27 3.61 6.31 -4.10
CA CYS A 27 4.89 6.84 -3.64
C CYS A 27 5.94 6.89 -4.75
N TYR A 28 5.93 5.94 -5.69
CA TYR A 28 6.82 5.99 -6.86
C TYR A 28 6.49 7.19 -7.74
N ASP A 29 5.22 7.35 -8.10
CA ASP A 29 4.77 8.37 -9.05
C ASP A 29 4.87 9.80 -8.48
N ASN A 30 4.75 9.97 -7.15
CA ASN A 30 4.69 11.29 -6.50
C ASN A 30 5.94 11.70 -5.70
N PHE A 31 6.67 10.74 -5.12
CA PHE A 31 7.71 11.03 -4.13
C PHE A 31 9.03 10.27 -4.33
N SER A 32 9.20 9.54 -5.44
CA SER A 32 10.48 8.88 -5.71
C SER A 32 11.53 9.87 -6.22
N ASP A 33 12.42 10.28 -5.32
CA ASP A 33 13.61 11.02 -5.69
C ASP A 33 14.54 10.12 -6.55
N PRO A 34 15.30 10.66 -7.53
CA PRO A 34 16.10 9.86 -8.47
C PRO A 34 17.04 8.85 -7.80
N SER A 35 17.61 9.19 -6.65
CA SER A 35 18.52 8.31 -5.89
C SER A 35 17.84 7.06 -5.31
N GLN A 36 16.51 7.04 -5.20
CA GLN A 36 15.74 5.92 -4.64
C GLN A 36 14.78 5.29 -5.67
N ASN A 37 14.77 5.77 -6.92
CA ASN A 37 13.84 5.31 -7.95
C ASN A 37 13.92 3.79 -8.16
N SER A 38 15.14 3.23 -8.22
CA SER A 38 15.35 1.78 -8.35
C SER A 38 14.73 0.97 -7.22
N LYS A 39 14.84 1.46 -5.97
CA LYS A 39 14.27 0.79 -4.79
C LYS A 39 12.74 0.81 -4.83
N TYR A 40 12.14 1.95 -5.16
CA TYR A 40 10.69 2.03 -5.32
C TYR A 40 10.20 1.15 -6.48
N LYS A 41 10.92 1.09 -7.60
CA LYS A 41 10.59 0.22 -8.73
C LYS A 41 10.60 -1.26 -8.34
N ILE A 42 11.60 -1.71 -7.59
CA ILE A 42 11.67 -3.08 -7.06
C ILE A 42 10.49 -3.34 -6.10
N LEU A 43 10.21 -2.41 -5.19
CA LEU A 43 9.11 -2.57 -4.24
C LEU A 43 7.74 -2.59 -4.90
N LYS A 44 7.52 -1.77 -5.93
CA LYS A 44 6.31 -1.77 -6.76
C LYS A 44 6.08 -3.15 -7.40
N LEU A 45 7.13 -3.77 -7.95
CA LEU A 45 7.05 -5.12 -8.51
C LEU A 45 6.77 -6.17 -7.42
N LYS A 46 7.58 -6.22 -6.35
CA LYS A 46 7.47 -7.24 -5.29
C LYS A 46 6.13 -7.17 -4.55
N THR A 47 5.63 -5.98 -4.27
CA THR A 47 4.32 -5.79 -3.62
C THR A 47 3.17 -6.16 -4.54
N TYR A 48 3.28 -5.87 -5.84
CA TYR A 48 2.29 -6.32 -6.83
C TYR A 48 2.25 -7.84 -6.98
N GLU A 49 3.40 -8.52 -6.99
CA GLU A 49 3.46 -9.98 -7.01
C GLU A 49 2.73 -10.58 -5.79
N LYS A 50 3.01 -10.08 -4.59
CA LYS A 50 2.29 -10.54 -3.38
C LYS A 50 0.78 -10.29 -3.44
N TYR A 51 0.36 -9.19 -4.03
CA TYR A 51 -1.06 -8.92 -4.26
C TYR A 51 -1.68 -9.89 -5.27
N ARG A 52 -0.98 -10.20 -6.36
CA ARG A 52 -1.42 -11.12 -7.41
C ARG A 52 -1.55 -12.55 -6.89
N ASP A 53 -0.65 -12.96 -6.00
CA ASP A 53 -0.55 -14.31 -5.46
C ASP A 53 -1.63 -14.60 -4.37
N LEU A 54 -2.42 -13.60 -3.97
CA LEU A 54 -3.57 -13.79 -3.08
C LEU A 54 -4.64 -14.69 -3.71
N LEU A 55 -5.36 -15.44 -2.88
CA LEU A 55 -6.58 -16.14 -3.30
C LEU A 55 -7.62 -15.15 -3.82
N SER A 56 -8.55 -15.61 -4.65
CA SER A 56 -9.46 -14.72 -5.39
C SER A 56 -10.31 -13.83 -4.47
N ASP A 57 -10.84 -14.39 -3.39
CA ASP A 57 -11.66 -13.71 -2.39
C ASP A 57 -10.84 -12.71 -1.56
N GLU A 58 -9.63 -13.08 -1.15
CA GLU A 58 -8.69 -12.20 -0.45
C GLU A 58 -8.26 -11.03 -1.33
N ARG A 59 -7.98 -11.32 -2.62
CA ARG A 59 -7.54 -10.33 -3.60
C ARG A 59 -8.63 -9.31 -3.90
N ALA A 60 -9.91 -9.71 -3.88
CA ALA A 60 -11.03 -8.80 -4.02
C ALA A 60 -11.09 -7.79 -2.86
N ARG A 61 -10.86 -8.25 -1.61
CA ARG A 61 -10.79 -7.37 -0.44
C ARG A 61 -9.56 -6.46 -0.50
N ALA A 62 -8.41 -7.02 -0.85
CA ALA A 62 -7.16 -6.30 -1.01
C ALA A 62 -7.24 -5.23 -2.11
N LEU A 63 -8.06 -5.44 -3.16
CA LEU A 63 -8.23 -4.49 -4.25
C LEU A 63 -8.76 -3.14 -3.76
N LEU A 64 -9.71 -3.13 -2.80
CA LEU A 64 -10.24 -1.90 -2.23
C LEU A 64 -9.14 -1.05 -1.59
N MET A 65 -8.30 -1.69 -0.78
CA MET A 65 -7.19 -1.04 -0.09
C MET A 65 -6.06 -0.63 -1.04
N LYS A 66 -5.83 -1.42 -2.10
CA LYS A 66 -4.91 -1.05 -3.18
C LYS A 66 -5.36 0.23 -3.87
N ARG A 67 -6.65 0.34 -4.21
CA ARG A 67 -7.21 1.53 -4.87
C ARG A 67 -7.16 2.76 -3.97
N ALA A 68 -7.49 2.62 -2.69
CA ALA A 68 -7.36 3.71 -1.73
C ALA A 68 -5.91 4.23 -1.67
N ALA A 69 -4.94 3.32 -1.57
CA ALA A 69 -3.53 3.69 -1.48
C ALA A 69 -2.96 4.25 -2.80
N GLU A 70 -3.45 3.80 -3.96
CA GLU A 70 -3.18 4.44 -5.25
C GLU A 70 -3.71 5.88 -5.32
N GLY A 71 -4.79 6.17 -4.61
CA GLY A 71 -5.34 7.52 -4.42
C GLY A 71 -4.67 8.34 -3.32
N GLY A 72 -3.63 7.81 -2.67
CA GLY A 72 -2.92 8.50 -1.60
C GLY A 72 -3.47 8.25 -0.19
N ASP A 73 -4.41 7.32 0.02
CA ASP A 73 -4.87 6.91 1.36
C ASP A 73 -4.34 5.51 1.71
N TYR A 74 -3.41 5.46 2.66
CA TYR A 74 -2.85 4.21 3.17
C TYR A 74 -3.44 3.86 4.53
N LEU A 75 -4.39 2.93 4.49
CA LEU A 75 -5.06 2.34 5.67
C LEU A 75 -5.83 3.35 6.53
N GLY A 76 -6.41 4.38 5.91
CA GLY A 76 -7.22 5.42 6.57
C GLY A 76 -6.45 6.71 6.86
N ASP A 77 -5.18 6.78 6.46
CA ASP A 77 -4.30 7.92 6.68
C ASP A 77 -3.66 8.35 5.34
N PRO A 78 -3.46 9.66 5.11
CA PRO A 78 -2.88 10.17 3.87
C PRO A 78 -1.41 9.82 3.69
N LEU A 79 -0.99 9.52 2.46
CA LEU A 79 0.40 9.30 2.06
C LEU A 79 1.07 10.63 1.73
N ASP A 80 2.02 11.03 2.59
CA ASP A 80 2.94 12.14 2.34
C ASP A 80 4.37 11.63 2.06
N LYS A 81 5.29 12.56 1.78
CA LYS A 81 6.71 12.22 1.51
C LYS A 81 7.37 11.46 2.66
N SER A 82 7.02 11.76 3.91
CA SER A 82 7.60 11.13 5.10
C SER A 82 7.12 9.68 5.27
N ARG A 83 5.81 9.46 5.14
CA ARG A 83 5.20 8.13 5.18
C ARG A 83 5.65 7.27 4.02
N CYS A 84 5.72 7.82 2.80
CA CYS A 84 6.27 7.08 1.65
C CYS A 84 7.72 6.63 1.90
N ASN A 85 8.57 7.51 2.43
CA ASN A 85 9.94 7.14 2.77
C ASN A 85 10.02 6.08 3.88
N SER A 86 9.13 6.15 4.87
CA SER A 86 9.07 5.18 5.97
C SER A 86 8.59 3.82 5.48
N LEU A 87 7.51 3.78 4.68
CA LEU A 87 7.02 2.57 4.03
C LEU A 87 8.08 1.95 3.14
N ARG A 88 8.78 2.74 2.32
CA ARG A 88 9.89 2.24 1.50
C ARG A 88 10.91 1.50 2.36
N LYS A 89 11.35 2.07 3.49
CA LYS A 89 12.36 1.45 4.37
C LYS A 89 11.85 0.13 4.95
N VAL A 90 10.63 0.12 5.49
CA VAL A 90 10.04 -1.08 6.12
C VAL A 90 9.81 -2.18 5.10
N LEU A 91 9.22 -1.85 3.95
CA LEU A 91 8.92 -2.83 2.90
C LEU A 91 10.20 -3.35 2.22
N TYR A 92 11.25 -2.53 2.16
CA TYR A 92 12.55 -2.99 1.67
C TYR A 92 13.12 -4.10 2.56
N ILE A 93 13.05 -3.96 3.89
CA ILE A 93 13.47 -5.01 4.83
C ILE A 93 12.59 -6.26 4.70
N LYS A 94 11.29 -6.08 4.47
CA LYS A 94 10.34 -7.20 4.37
C LYS A 94 10.53 -8.04 3.11
N TYR A 95 10.91 -7.40 2.00
CA TYR A 95 10.91 -8.03 0.68
C TYR A 95 12.31 -8.23 0.08
N ASN A 96 13.37 -7.80 0.75
CA ASN A 96 14.76 -7.91 0.30
C ASN A 96 15.66 -8.40 1.42
#